data_AF-B2WBF4-F1
#
_entry.id   AF-B2WBF4-F1
#
_cell.length_a   1.000
_cell.length_b   1.000
_cell.length_c   1.000
_cell.angle_alpha   90.00
_cell.angle_beta   90.00
_cell.angle_gamma   90.00
#
_symmetry.space_group_name_H-M   'P 1'
#
loop_
_entity.id
_entity.type
_entity.pdbx_description
1 polymer ?
#
loop_
_entity_poly.entity_id
_entity_poly.type
_entity_poly.pdbx_seq_one_letter_code
_entity_poly.pdbx_strand_id
1 'polypeptide(L)'
;MSLVNLAHVCSHMQNASKARLGLTSIPVSKMHVKVALGLQREGFLSSVTLGGPTPPKPFLLQAQQDPEQLDIMARKLQEEPWLAYPIDVPEGKKVKAPLGQEQVHDIHVPENPARRRLWLGLKYWQNEPVLKNMKLISKPTRRIWLTSMDLAKITRSREASYVKGLTHPGECMFLTTDRGVIEARECVERQLGGMALFRVW
;
A
#
# COMPACT_ATOMS: atom_id res chain seq x y z
N MET A 1 19.22 3.17 2.05
CA MET A 1 17.88 3.78 2.22
C MET A 1 18.03 5.30 2.19
N SER A 2 17.47 5.98 1.19
CA SER A 2 17.55 7.45 1.12
C SER A 2 16.37 8.06 1.86
N LEU A 3 16.62 8.61 3.05
CA LEU A 3 15.63 9.40 3.79
C LEU A 3 15.24 10.69 3.05
N VAL A 4 16.08 11.16 2.13
CA VAL A 4 15.80 12.31 1.26
C VAL A 4 14.64 11.97 0.32
N ASN A 5 14.71 10.81 -0.34
CA ASN A 5 13.65 10.36 -1.24
C ASN A 5 12.34 10.12 -0.49
N LEU A 6 12.42 9.58 0.73
CA LEU A 6 11.25 9.43 1.60
C LEU A 6 10.62 10.79 1.96
N ALA A 7 11.44 11.81 2.24
CA ALA A 7 10.96 13.16 2.50
C ALA A 7 10.19 13.74 1.30
N HIS A 8 10.71 13.54 0.09
CA HIS A 8 10.02 13.94 -1.15
C HIS A 8 8.70 13.18 -1.35
N VAL A 9 8.65 11.90 -1.03
CA VAL A 9 7.41 11.11 -1.06
C VAL A 9 6.40 11.66 -0.05
N CYS A 10 6.83 11.94 1.18
CA CYS A 10 5.95 12.50 2.23
C CYS A 10 5.36 13.86 1.82
N SER A 11 6.15 14.75 1.24
CA SER A 11 5.66 16.05 0.77
C SER A 11 4.75 15.89 -0.45
N HIS A 12 5.11 15.03 -1.39
CA HIS A 12 4.28 14.74 -2.57
C HIS A 12 2.92 14.17 -2.19
N MET A 13 2.85 13.21 -1.25
CA MET A 13 1.60 12.64 -0.77
C MET A 13 0.69 13.67 -0.09
N GLN A 14 1.26 14.59 0.70
CA GLN A 14 0.50 15.68 1.29
C GLN A 14 -0.03 16.65 0.24
N ASN A 15 0.78 16.99 -0.76
CA ASN A 15 0.35 17.87 -1.85
C ASN A 15 -0.76 17.23 -2.69
N ALA A 16 -0.63 15.94 -3.03
CA ALA A 16 -1.65 15.20 -3.76
C ALA A 16 -2.97 15.09 -2.97
N SER A 17 -2.87 14.88 -1.65
CA SER A 17 -4.04 14.82 -0.76
C SER A 17 -4.74 16.18 -0.67
N LYS A 18 -3.99 17.28 -0.53
CA LYS A 18 -4.52 18.65 -0.55
C LYS A 18 -5.18 19.01 -1.88
N ALA A 19 -4.58 18.57 -2.99
CA ALA A 19 -5.11 18.77 -4.34
C ALA A 19 -6.30 17.85 -4.69
N ARG A 20 -6.75 17.00 -3.77
CA ARG A 20 -7.90 16.08 -3.97
C ARG A 20 -7.74 15.12 -5.15
N LEU A 21 -6.52 14.67 -5.42
CA LEU A 21 -6.26 13.69 -6.46
C LEU A 21 -6.70 12.29 -6.00
N GLY A 22 -7.51 11.59 -6.79
CA GLY A 22 -7.90 10.21 -6.46
C GLY A 22 -6.74 9.21 -6.52
N LEU A 23 -5.72 9.50 -7.32
CA LEU A 23 -4.63 8.59 -7.62
C LEU A 23 -3.35 9.39 -7.85
N THR A 24 -2.23 8.88 -7.33
CA THR A 24 -0.92 9.54 -7.47
C THR A 24 0.20 8.54 -7.71
N SER A 25 1.33 8.97 -8.28
CA SER A 25 2.48 8.11 -8.55
C SER A 25 3.70 8.50 -7.73
N ILE A 26 4.47 7.52 -7.28
CA ILE A 26 5.77 7.73 -6.63
C ILE A 26 6.85 6.88 -7.31
N PRO A 27 8.14 7.27 -7.25
CA PRO A 27 9.23 6.44 -7.76
C PRO A 27 9.29 5.10 -7.03
N VAL A 28 9.55 4.02 -7.76
CA VAL A 28 9.61 2.66 -7.18
C VAL A 28 10.92 2.48 -6.41
N SER A 29 10.81 2.08 -5.15
CA SER A 29 11.93 1.56 -4.38
C SER A 29 11.42 0.53 -3.39
N LYS A 30 12.29 -0.41 -2.97
CA LYS A 30 11.92 -1.41 -1.95
C LYS A 30 11.41 -0.75 -0.66
N MET A 31 11.96 0.41 -0.31
CA MET A 31 11.52 1.18 0.86
C MET A 31 10.12 1.77 0.66
N HIS A 32 9.88 2.40 -0.50
CA HIS A 32 8.59 3.03 -0.79
C HIS A 32 7.48 1.99 -0.88
N VAL A 33 7.75 0.82 -1.45
CA VAL A 33 6.78 -0.29 -1.49
C VAL A 33 6.42 -0.73 -0.07
N LYS A 34 7.41 -0.97 0.81
CA LYS A 34 7.13 -1.35 2.21
C LYS A 34 6.34 -0.28 2.97
N VAL A 35 6.66 1.00 2.76
CA VAL A 35 5.93 2.13 3.34
C VAL A 35 4.49 2.19 2.82
N ALA A 36 4.30 2.07 1.50
CA ALA A 36 2.98 2.09 0.88
C ALA A 36 2.11 0.92 1.34
N LEU A 37 2.68 -0.28 1.43
CA LEU A 37 1.98 -1.46 1.98
C LEU A 37 1.61 -1.27 3.46
N GLY A 38 2.50 -0.68 4.27
CA GLY A 38 2.19 -0.33 5.66
C GLY A 38 1.03 0.67 5.74
N LEU A 39 1.04 1.72 4.92
CA LEU A 39 -0.05 2.70 4.84
C LEU A 39 -1.36 2.10 4.34
N GLN A 40 -1.31 1.14 3.42
CA GLN A 40 -2.49 0.41 2.95
C GLN A 40 -3.08 -0.46 4.05
N ARG A 41 -2.24 -1.17 4.81
CA ARG A 41 -2.66 -2.03 5.91
C ARG A 41 -3.31 -1.25 7.05
N GLU A 42 -2.77 -0.08 7.40
CA GLU A 42 -3.39 0.83 8.39
C GLU A 42 -4.56 1.65 7.80
N GLY A 43 -4.91 1.44 6.52
CA GLY A 43 -6.10 2.02 5.91
C GLY A 43 -5.96 3.45 5.38
N PHE A 44 -4.77 4.07 5.40
CA PHE A 44 -4.53 5.40 4.82
C PHE A 44 -4.61 5.41 3.29
N LEU A 45 -4.21 4.31 2.64
CA LEU A 45 -4.26 4.15 1.19
C LEU A 45 -5.35 3.17 0.77
N SER A 46 -5.93 3.40 -0.41
CA SER A 46 -6.93 2.52 -1.02
C SER A 46 -6.28 1.35 -1.75
N SER A 47 -5.32 1.66 -2.62
CA SER A 47 -4.62 0.69 -3.45
C SER A 47 -3.14 1.04 -3.58
N VAL A 48 -2.33 0.00 -3.79
CA VAL A 48 -0.90 0.10 -4.09
C VAL A 48 -0.63 -0.81 -5.28
N THR A 49 -0.22 -0.22 -6.41
CA THR A 49 -0.16 -0.92 -7.68
C THR A 49 1.13 -0.57 -8.42
N LEU A 50 1.88 -1.57 -8.85
CA LEU A 50 3.07 -1.36 -9.68
C LEU A 50 2.64 -1.17 -11.14
N GLY A 51 3.19 -0.18 -11.82
CA GLY A 51 2.88 0.08 -13.22
C GLY A 51 3.95 0.91 -13.94
N GLY A 52 3.61 1.35 -15.15
CA GLY A 52 4.42 2.28 -15.93
C GLY A 52 4.22 3.75 -15.55
N PRO A 53 4.70 4.68 -16.40
CA PRO A 53 4.51 6.13 -16.20
C PRO A 53 3.06 6.58 -16.44
N THR A 54 2.25 5.75 -17.07
CA THR A 54 0.82 5.98 -17.28
C THR A 54 0.01 5.36 -16.14
N PRO A 55 -1.06 6.04 -15.66
CA PRO A 55 -1.89 5.52 -14.58
C PRO A 55 -2.58 4.22 -14.99
N PRO A 56 -2.73 3.26 -14.07
CA PRO A 56 -3.54 2.08 -14.33
C PRO A 56 -5.00 2.51 -14.51
N LYS A 57 -5.77 1.74 -15.30
CA LYS A 57 -7.20 2.01 -15.46
C LYS A 57 -7.88 1.86 -14.09
N PRO A 58 -8.63 2.88 -13.63
CA PRO A 58 -9.46 2.77 -12.44
C PRO A 58 -10.39 1.56 -12.55
N PHE A 59 -10.72 0.93 -11.42
CA PHE A 59 -11.61 -0.25 -11.38
C PHE A 59 -12.91 -0.06 -12.18
N LEU A 60 -13.51 1.14 -12.12
CA LEU A 60 -14.72 1.50 -12.86
C LEU A 60 -14.58 1.47 -14.40
N LEU A 61 -13.36 1.57 -14.93
CA LEU A 61 -13.05 1.55 -16.35
C LEU A 61 -12.42 0.21 -16.79
N GLN A 62 -12.33 -0.76 -15.88
CA GLN A 62 -11.89 -2.11 -16.20
C GLN A 62 -13.04 -2.86 -16.86
N ALA A 63 -12.72 -3.73 -17.81
CA ALA A 63 -13.72 -4.61 -18.38
C ALA A 63 -14.25 -5.53 -17.27
N GLN A 64 -15.57 -5.58 -17.15
CA GLN A 64 -16.28 -6.52 -16.28
C GLN A 64 -16.97 -7.55 -17.17
N GLN A 65 -17.14 -8.76 -16.65
CA GLN A 65 -17.96 -9.76 -17.33
C GLN A 65 -19.43 -9.32 -17.28
N ASP A 66 -20.12 -9.50 -18.40
CA ASP A 66 -21.55 -9.18 -18.49
C ASP A 66 -22.35 -10.06 -17.52
N PRO A 67 -23.43 -9.55 -16.89
CA PRO A 67 -24.25 -10.34 -15.96
C PRO A 67 -24.74 -11.66 -16.54
N GLU A 68 -25.10 -11.69 -17.82
CA GLU A 68 -25.53 -12.90 -18.52
C GLU A 68 -24.41 -13.95 -18.61
N GLN A 69 -23.16 -13.51 -18.81
CA GLN A 69 -22.00 -14.42 -18.84
C GLN A 69 -21.75 -15.02 -17.46
N LEU A 70 -21.96 -14.24 -16.39
CA LEU A 70 -21.86 -14.71 -15.02
C LEU A 70 -22.94 -15.75 -14.69
N ASP A 71 -24.18 -15.53 -15.13
CA ASP A 71 -25.28 -16.49 -14.93
C ASP A 71 -25.02 -17.82 -15.64
N ILE A 72 -24.51 -17.77 -16.87
CA ILE A 72 -24.12 -18.97 -17.63
C ILE A 72 -22.98 -19.70 -16.91
N MET A 73 -21.97 -18.97 -16.44
CA MET A 73 -20.85 -19.54 -15.69
C MET A 73 -21.32 -20.18 -14.38
N ALA A 74 -22.24 -19.53 -13.66
CA ALA A 74 -22.81 -20.04 -12.41
C ALA A 74 -23.62 -21.33 -12.61
N ARG A 75 -24.49 -21.38 -13.64
CA ARG A 75 -25.23 -22.60 -14.00
C ARG A 75 -24.29 -23.74 -14.35
N LYS A 76 -23.24 -23.45 -15.12
CA LYS A 76 -22.23 -24.44 -15.50
C LYS A 76 -21.47 -24.98 -14.27
N LEU A 77 -21.12 -24.13 -13.31
CA LEU A 77 -20.50 -24.54 -12.05
C LEU A 77 -21.46 -25.35 -11.16
N GLN A 78 -22.76 -25.05 -11.22
CA GLN A 78 -23.76 -25.81 -10.47
C GLN A 78 -23.90 -27.24 -11.01
N GLU A 79 -23.85 -27.41 -12.33
CA GLU A 79 -23.88 -28.71 -13.00
C GLU A 79 -22.55 -29.47 -12.86
N GLU A 80 -21.43 -28.77 -13.05
CA GLU A 80 -20.08 -29.34 -13.07
C GLU A 80 -19.17 -28.60 -12.06
N PRO A 81 -19.33 -28.82 -10.75
CA PRO A 81 -18.56 -28.10 -9.72
C PRO A 81 -17.05 -28.28 -9.82
N TRP A 82 -16.60 -29.40 -10.39
CA TRP A 82 -15.17 -29.70 -10.55
C TRP A 82 -14.44 -28.72 -11.47
N LEU A 83 -15.14 -27.97 -12.32
CA LEU A 83 -14.53 -26.97 -13.21
C LEU A 83 -13.97 -25.74 -12.48
N ALA A 84 -14.39 -25.50 -11.23
CA ALA A 84 -13.86 -24.41 -10.41
C ALA A 84 -12.41 -24.66 -9.95
N TYR A 85 -11.97 -25.92 -9.97
CA TYR A 85 -10.63 -26.30 -9.50
C TYR A 85 -9.61 -26.24 -10.65
N PRO A 86 -8.35 -25.87 -10.35
CA PRO A 86 -7.30 -25.87 -11.35
C PRO A 86 -7.11 -27.29 -11.90
N ILE A 87 -7.15 -27.39 -13.23
CA ILE A 87 -6.87 -28.63 -13.95
C ILE A 87 -5.37 -28.63 -14.23
N ASP A 88 -4.66 -29.70 -13.86
CA ASP A 88 -3.25 -29.88 -14.22
C ASP A 88 -3.16 -30.06 -15.73
N VAL A 89 -2.86 -28.96 -16.43
CA VAL A 89 -2.68 -28.98 -17.87
C VAL A 89 -1.22 -29.31 -18.17
N PRO A 90 -0.92 -30.39 -18.93
CA PRO A 90 0.44 -30.70 -19.32
C PRO A 90 1.10 -29.50 -20.02
N GLU A 91 2.35 -29.18 -19.65
CA GLU A 91 3.09 -28.05 -20.20
C GLU A 91 3.02 -28.02 -21.73
N GLY A 92 2.59 -26.89 -22.29
CA GLY A 92 2.49 -26.67 -23.73
C GLY A 92 1.13 -26.95 -24.38
N LYS A 93 0.15 -27.56 -23.67
CA LYS A 93 -1.22 -27.68 -24.18
C LYS A 93 -2.08 -26.48 -23.76
N LYS A 94 -2.52 -25.68 -24.75
CA LYS A 94 -3.55 -24.65 -24.53
C LYS A 94 -4.93 -25.31 -24.50
N VAL A 95 -5.41 -25.65 -23.30
CA VAL A 95 -6.82 -26.07 -23.11
C VAL A 95 -7.67 -24.82 -22.97
N LYS A 96 -8.80 -24.74 -23.70
CA LYS A 96 -9.79 -23.68 -23.46
C LYS A 96 -10.39 -23.91 -22.08
N ALA A 97 -10.21 -22.94 -21.19
CA ALA A 97 -10.81 -23.00 -19.87
C ALA A 97 -12.34 -23.17 -20.00
N PRO A 98 -12.94 -24.14 -19.30
CA PRO A 98 -14.35 -24.48 -19.47
C PRO A 98 -15.29 -23.34 -19.05
N LEU A 99 -14.83 -22.45 -18.17
CA LEU A 99 -15.56 -21.29 -17.66
C LEU A 99 -15.32 -20.00 -18.46
N GLY A 100 -14.63 -20.09 -19.60
CA GLY A 100 -14.20 -18.92 -20.37
C GLY A 100 -12.85 -18.37 -19.90
N GLN A 101 -12.42 -17.26 -20.49
CA GLN A 101 -11.20 -16.57 -20.06
C GLN A 101 -11.53 -15.63 -18.90
N GLU A 102 -10.78 -15.75 -17.81
CA GLU A 102 -10.86 -14.79 -16.72
C GLU A 102 -10.43 -13.41 -17.24
N GLN A 103 -11.29 -12.40 -17.04
CA GLN A 103 -10.95 -11.02 -17.37
C GLN A 103 -10.03 -10.45 -16.29
N VAL A 104 -8.77 -10.89 -16.30
CA VAL A 104 -7.75 -10.32 -15.41
C VAL A 104 -7.28 -9.00 -16.02
N HIS A 105 -7.47 -7.89 -15.28
CA HIS A 105 -6.89 -6.62 -15.69
C HIS A 105 -5.37 -6.67 -15.47
N ASP A 106 -4.64 -7.10 -16.48
CA ASP A 106 -3.18 -7.11 -16.42
C ASP A 106 -2.64 -5.68 -16.55
N ILE A 107 -1.75 -5.32 -15.62
CA ILE A 107 -1.14 -4.01 -15.57
C ILE A 107 0.23 -4.14 -16.18
N HIS A 108 0.40 -3.55 -17.36
CA HIS A 108 1.70 -3.57 -18.02
C HIS A 108 2.76 -2.88 -17.15
N VAL A 109 3.69 -3.70 -16.63
CA VAL A 109 4.87 -3.24 -15.92
C VAL A 109 6.04 -3.20 -16.89
N PRO A 110 6.65 -2.02 -17.15
CA PRO A 110 7.79 -1.94 -18.05
C PRO A 110 8.97 -2.78 -17.55
N GLU A 111 9.66 -3.46 -18.47
CA GLU A 111 10.88 -4.20 -18.14
C GLU A 111 11.95 -3.27 -17.55
N ASN A 112 12.12 -2.07 -18.13
CA ASN A 112 13.06 -1.08 -17.64
C ASN A 112 12.64 -0.54 -16.25
N PRO A 113 13.44 -0.75 -15.19
CA PRO A 113 13.13 -0.28 -13.84
C PRO A 113 12.95 1.24 -13.72
N ALA A 114 13.63 2.04 -14.53
CA ALA A 114 13.54 3.51 -14.49
C ALA A 114 12.17 4.05 -14.92
N ARG A 115 11.48 3.30 -15.80
CA ARG A 115 10.13 3.63 -16.27
C ARG A 115 9.03 3.16 -15.32
N ARG A 116 9.35 2.32 -14.33
CA ARG A 116 8.36 1.83 -13.35
C ARG A 116 7.96 2.95 -12.39
N ARG A 117 6.70 2.96 -12.01
CA ARG A 117 6.11 3.84 -10.99
C ARG A 117 5.23 3.01 -10.06
N LEU A 118 5.14 3.47 -8.81
CA LEU A 118 4.21 2.91 -7.84
C LEU A 118 3.00 3.85 -7.79
N TRP A 119 1.85 3.35 -8.22
CA TRP A 119 0.59 4.06 -8.20
C TRP A 119 -0.12 3.81 -6.87
N LEU A 120 -0.57 4.89 -6.25
CA LEU A 120 -1.20 4.91 -4.93
C LEU A 120 -2.61 5.50 -5.06
N GLY A 121 -3.61 4.77 -4.58
CA GLY A 121 -4.97 5.27 -4.46
C GLY A 121 -5.15 6.06 -3.16
N LEU A 122 -5.51 7.34 -3.26
CA LEU A 122 -5.76 8.19 -2.10
C LEU A 122 -7.23 8.06 -1.66
N LYS A 123 -7.46 8.16 -0.34
CA LYS A 123 -8.80 8.06 0.25
C LYS A 123 -9.30 9.41 0.72
N TYR A 124 -10.59 9.63 0.51
CA TYR A 124 -11.33 10.80 0.96
C TYR A 124 -12.62 10.35 1.62
N TRP A 125 -12.94 10.92 2.77
CA TRP A 125 -14.15 10.62 3.53
C TRP A 125 -14.77 11.93 4.03
N GLN A 126 -16.09 12.08 3.91
CA GLN A 126 -16.81 13.31 4.33
C GLN A 126 -16.15 14.61 3.83
N ASN A 127 -15.76 14.66 2.56
CA ASN A 127 -15.03 15.80 1.98
C ASN A 127 -13.69 16.13 2.67
N GLU A 128 -13.07 15.21 3.40
CA GLU A 128 -11.72 15.36 3.99
C GLU A 128 -10.77 14.26 3.49
N PRO A 129 -9.47 14.54 3.31
CA PRO A 129 -8.50 13.49 3.01
C PRO A 129 -8.27 12.63 4.25
N VAL A 130 -8.19 11.31 4.07
CA VAL A 130 -7.82 10.38 5.17
C VAL A 130 -6.37 10.54 5.58
N LEU A 131 -5.50 10.86 4.60
CA LEU A 131 -4.10 11.20 4.84
C LEU A 131 -3.96 12.73 4.79
N LYS A 132 -4.03 13.41 5.94
CA LYS A 132 -3.96 14.88 6.01
C LYS A 132 -2.51 15.34 6.10
N ASN A 133 -1.75 14.72 6.99
CA ASN A 133 -0.37 15.08 7.31
C ASN A 133 0.52 13.84 7.25
N MET A 134 1.72 14.02 6.71
CA MET A 134 2.75 12.97 6.69
C MET A 134 4.10 13.61 7.01
N LYS A 135 4.50 13.56 8.28
CA LYS A 135 5.69 14.27 8.77
C LYS A 135 6.83 13.29 9.03
N LEU A 136 7.98 13.57 8.44
CA LEU A 136 9.21 12.80 8.68
C LEU A 136 9.71 13.01 10.11
N ILE A 137 10.09 11.92 10.78
CA ILE A 137 10.68 11.94 12.13
C ILE A 137 12.21 11.91 12.01
N SER A 138 12.75 10.83 11.43
CA SER A 138 14.19 10.77 11.11
C SER A 138 14.49 11.52 9.84
N LYS A 139 15.26 12.60 9.96
CA LYS A 139 15.75 13.38 8.83
C LYS A 139 17.09 12.81 8.33
N PRO A 140 17.50 13.07 7.07
CA PRO A 140 18.82 12.67 6.58
C PRO A 140 19.97 13.16 7.48
N THR A 141 19.83 14.36 8.04
CA THR A 141 20.80 14.99 8.95
C THR A 141 20.79 14.40 10.35
N ARG A 142 19.64 13.91 10.83
CA ARG A 142 19.50 13.34 12.17
C ARG A 142 18.51 12.17 12.17
N ARG A 143 19.08 10.97 12.33
CA ARG A 143 18.32 9.72 12.44
C ARG A 143 18.01 9.42 13.90
N ILE A 144 16.78 9.00 14.18
CA ILE A 144 16.29 8.74 15.54
C ILE A 144 15.92 7.27 15.64
N TRP A 145 16.58 6.58 16.56
CA TRP A 145 16.33 5.18 16.90
C TRP A 145 15.58 5.12 18.21
N LEU A 146 14.58 4.24 18.29
CA LEU A 146 13.71 4.07 19.45
C LEU A 146 13.72 2.61 19.88
N THR A 147 13.77 2.39 21.18
CA THR A 147 13.59 1.05 21.78
C THR A 147 12.10 0.73 21.93
N SER A 148 11.77 -0.55 22.14
CA SER A 148 10.39 -0.97 22.41
C SER A 148 9.79 -0.27 23.64
N MET A 149 10.60 0.02 24.67
CA MET A 149 10.18 0.77 25.86
C MET A 149 9.84 2.23 25.54
N ASP A 150 10.62 2.88 24.66
CA ASP A 150 10.35 4.24 24.23
C ASP A 150 9.08 4.31 23.37
N LEU A 151 8.88 3.33 22.50
CA LEU A 151 7.66 3.18 21.71
C LEU A 151 6.44 2.96 22.60
N ALA A 152 6.57 2.18 23.68
CA ALA A 152 5.50 1.99 24.66
C ALA A 152 5.14 3.27 25.40
N LYS A 153 6.08 4.22 25.57
CA LYS A 153 5.77 5.56 26.11
C LYS A 153 5.06 6.42 25.06
N ILE A 154 5.59 6.45 23.83
CA ILE A 154 5.07 7.27 22.72
C ILE A 154 3.64 6.89 22.34
N THR A 155 3.34 5.60 22.27
CA THR A 155 1.99 5.08 21.97
C THR A 155 0.96 5.45 23.05
N ARG A 156 1.39 5.63 24.31
CA ARG A 156 0.58 6.12 25.43
C ARG A 156 0.63 7.66 25.57
N SER A 157 0.91 8.36 24.47
CA SER A 157 0.98 9.82 24.40
C SER A 157 2.04 10.47 25.30
N ARG A 158 3.01 9.72 25.81
CA ARG A 158 4.14 10.26 26.58
C ARG A 158 5.34 10.48 25.66
N GLU A 159 6.05 11.57 25.87
CA GLU A 159 7.26 11.84 25.10
C GLU A 159 8.40 10.89 25.50
N ALA A 160 9.19 10.47 24.51
CA ALA A 160 10.40 9.69 24.75
C ALA A 160 11.52 10.13 23.80
N SER A 161 12.73 10.22 24.35
CA SER A 161 13.93 10.70 23.66
C SER A 161 13.73 12.09 23.04
N TYR A 162 13.47 12.17 21.73
CA TYR A 162 13.26 13.41 20.97
C TYR A 162 11.95 13.39 20.18
N VAL A 163 11.08 12.41 20.45
CA VAL A 163 9.86 12.15 19.69
C VAL A 163 8.67 12.41 20.62
N LYS A 164 7.82 13.36 20.21
CA LYS A 164 6.56 13.62 20.91
C LYS A 164 5.65 12.39 20.85
N GLY A 165 4.88 12.17 21.91
CA GLY A 165 3.84 11.13 21.97
C GLY A 165 2.85 11.24 20.81
N LEU A 166 2.13 10.15 20.53
CA LEU A 166 1.00 10.17 19.60
C LEU A 166 -0.15 10.92 20.26
N THR A 167 -0.51 12.08 19.73
CA THR A 167 -1.51 12.98 20.34
C THR A 167 -2.81 13.00 19.56
N HIS A 168 -2.77 12.75 18.25
CA HIS A 168 -3.98 12.76 17.44
C HIS A 168 -4.65 11.37 17.44
N PRO A 169 -5.99 11.30 17.57
CA PRO A 169 -6.72 10.07 17.32
C PRO A 169 -6.45 9.57 15.89
N GLY A 170 -6.10 8.30 15.74
CA GLY A 170 -5.72 7.74 14.44
C GLY A 170 -4.30 8.09 13.97
N GLU A 171 -3.48 8.78 14.77
CA GLU A 171 -2.06 8.98 14.45
C GLU A 171 -1.34 7.63 14.47
N CYS A 172 -0.65 7.34 13.37
CA CYS A 172 0.23 6.20 13.23
C CYS A 172 1.66 6.66 13.02
N MET A 173 2.59 5.98 13.66
CA MET A 173 4.03 6.19 13.47
C MET A 173 4.63 4.92 12.89
N PHE A 174 5.36 5.06 11.79
CA PHE A 174 6.01 3.95 11.11
C PHE A 174 7.51 3.92 11.42
N LEU A 175 8.03 2.71 11.66
CA LEU A 175 9.43 2.45 11.95
C LEU A 175 10.01 1.49 10.93
N THR A 176 11.30 1.63 10.64
CA THR A 176 12.07 0.57 9.99
C THR A 176 12.74 -0.29 11.07
N THR A 177 12.38 -1.56 11.05
CA THR A 177 12.90 -2.62 11.92
C THR A 177 13.67 -3.63 11.09
N ASP A 178 14.27 -4.62 11.74
CA ASP A 178 14.83 -5.83 11.14
C ASP A 178 13.77 -6.63 10.33
N ARG A 179 12.51 -6.65 10.80
CA ARG A 179 11.40 -7.36 10.16
C ARG A 179 10.66 -6.55 9.09
N GLY A 180 11.06 -5.30 8.85
CA GLY A 180 10.47 -4.45 7.81
C GLY A 180 9.93 -3.12 8.33
N VAL A 181 9.04 -2.49 7.55
CA VAL A 181 8.39 -1.24 7.96
C VAL A 181 7.10 -1.60 8.70
N ILE A 182 7.03 -1.23 9.97
CA ILE A 182 6.00 -1.67 10.92
C ILE A 182 5.48 -0.44 11.69
N GLU A 183 4.21 -0.47 12.08
CA GLU A 183 3.58 0.57 12.89
C GLU A 183 4.03 0.48 14.37
N ALA A 184 4.03 1.60 15.09
CA ALA A 184 4.60 1.72 16.43
C ALA A 184 3.94 0.81 17.49
N ARG A 185 2.62 0.62 17.48
CA ARG A 185 1.90 -0.28 18.40
C ARG A 185 2.24 -1.72 18.11
N GLU A 186 2.30 -2.13 16.84
CA GLU A 186 2.74 -3.48 16.49
C GLU A 186 4.21 -3.74 16.87
N CYS A 187 5.07 -2.73 16.76
CA CYS A 187 6.44 -2.81 17.27
C CYS A 187 6.48 -3.05 18.79
N VAL A 188 5.59 -2.42 19.56
CA VAL A 188 5.48 -2.64 21.02
C VAL A 188 5.01 -4.06 21.32
N GLU A 189 3.98 -4.54 20.62
CA GLU A 189 3.47 -5.91 20.79
C GLU A 189 4.54 -6.97 20.50
N ARG A 190 5.34 -6.76 19.44
CA ARG A 190 6.42 -7.66 19.04
C ARG A 190 7.73 -7.43 19.79
N GLN A 191 7.77 -6.47 20.71
CA GLN A 191 8.97 -6.05 21.45
C GLN A 191 10.15 -5.65 20.54
N LEU A 192 9.86 -5.02 19.40
CA LEU A 192 10.85 -4.57 18.42
C LEU A 192 11.16 -3.07 18.59
N GLY A 193 12.44 -2.73 18.40
CA GLY A 193 12.89 -1.35 18.23
C GLY A 193 13.18 -1.05 16.76
N GLY A 194 13.48 0.21 16.45
CA GLY A 194 13.85 0.58 15.09
C GLY A 194 14.07 2.08 14.90
N MET A 195 14.39 2.46 13.66
CA MET A 195 14.49 3.87 13.29
C MET A 195 13.10 4.41 12.95
N ALA A 196 12.70 5.48 13.61
CA ALA A 196 11.40 6.13 13.37
C ALA A 196 11.42 6.87 12.02
N LEU A 197 10.56 6.49 11.08
CA LEU A 197 10.56 7.05 9.73
C LEU A 197 9.72 8.33 9.65
N PHE A 198 8.42 8.19 9.84
CA PHE A 198 7.45 9.28 9.75
C PHE A 198 6.22 8.98 10.61
N ARG A 199 5.42 10.02 10.83
CA ARG A 199 4.10 9.97 11.46
C ARG A 199 3.05 10.46 10.46
N VAL A 200 1.86 9.86 10.51
CA VAL A 200 0.76 10.13 9.59
C VAL A 200 -0.56 10.18 10.36
N TRP A 201 -1.44 11.13 9.97
CA TRP A 201 -2.80 11.32 10.48
C TRP A 201 -3.60 12.23 9.54
#